data_AF-A0A559KJR6-F1
#
_entry.id   AF-A0A559KJR6-F1
#
_cell.length_a   1.000
_cell.length_b   1.000
_cell.length_c   1.000
_cell.angle_alpha   90.00
_cell.angle_beta   90.00
_cell.angle_gamma   90.00
#
_symmetry.space_group_name_H-M   'P 1'
#
loop_
_entity.id
_entity.type
_entity.pdbx_description
1 polymer ?
#
loop_
_entity_poly.entity_id
_entity_poly.type
_entity_poly.pdbx_seq_one_letter_code
_entity_poly.pdbx_strand_id
1 'polypeptide(L)'
;MQKTKLKPFIKWVGGKTQLLPFLDIVIPSKFNTYYEPFLGGGSFFLHLQPNKAILNDINSDLILAWRNLIQHSQKIIKILNELNEQLKKNGESFYWKIRDEYNQSVANIRKTALFVFLNKTCFNGIYRVNRKNEFNVPFNKKINLSLSSLIDVENIKKIILYFKKHSNIEFFCDDYQTIIDRAQKDDFLFVDPPYDSDKNSFDAYTITPFGKEGQRRLFETLQKAHNRGVKWILTNHDTPYINELYSEFYLNRISVSRFINSNASKRKNNNYETIITNYPITTNQLLELNYLSFKKELRTTTYNLNSYVDWNKINTFLTTYNVEIKELNTLFSSSLTEFKSKIDYLFKNKTTECFCILPFLIAKKHSQQEQLIFLNKENQEIKIDFTCLTSIFNFVEESGLLQNIFLNPMLNNIESLLLGVKIGLNPNMNKNKTGKMMMFIIAEILKKNNIEFKTEVTLKEIFSNAELKETKKIDFVFKIQKTIFLLECSFFNVAGSKINSELSRFVDLNKTIKQFKDKEFIYIIDGIGLKSISDPLRTALENIEHCYNIQRFENFIKFKKNNL
;
A
#
# COMPACT_ATOMS: atom_id res chain seq x y z
N MET A 1 31.95 0.37 -9.08
CA MET A 1 31.80 1.31 -7.95
C MET A 1 30.32 1.64 -7.79
N GLN A 2 29.75 1.49 -6.60
CA GLN A 2 28.37 1.92 -6.34
C GLN A 2 28.27 3.44 -6.54
N LYS A 3 27.28 3.86 -7.34
CA LYS A 3 26.99 5.27 -7.61
C LYS A 3 26.63 5.98 -6.30
N THR A 4 27.27 7.11 -6.02
CA THR A 4 26.96 7.90 -4.81
C THR A 4 25.51 8.36 -4.87
N LYS A 5 24.71 8.02 -3.85
CA LYS A 5 23.30 8.41 -3.80
C LYS A 5 23.17 9.92 -3.52
N LEU A 6 22.60 10.66 -4.47
CA LEU A 6 22.27 12.09 -4.33
C LEU A 6 20.76 12.25 -4.13
N LYS A 7 20.35 13.29 -3.41
CA LYS A 7 18.93 13.60 -3.14
C LYS A 7 18.64 15.10 -3.34
N PRO A 8 17.41 15.47 -3.74
CA PRO A 8 16.99 16.87 -3.78
C PRO A 8 17.29 17.61 -2.47
N PHE A 9 17.82 18.83 -2.55
CA PHE A 9 18.05 19.67 -1.35
C PHE A 9 16.74 20.26 -0.80
N ILE A 10 15.77 20.48 -1.68
CA ILE A 10 14.48 21.09 -1.38
C ILE A 10 13.35 20.08 -1.49
N LYS A 11 12.29 20.28 -0.69
CA LYS A 11 11.04 19.55 -0.91
C LYS A 11 10.30 20.23 -2.05
N TRP A 12 10.02 19.49 -3.11
CA TRP A 12 9.29 19.99 -4.26
C TRP A 12 8.05 19.15 -4.51
N VAL A 13 6.96 19.80 -4.92
CA VAL A 13 5.74 19.09 -5.32
C VAL A 13 6.05 18.32 -6.60
N GLY A 14 5.51 17.11 -6.73
CA GLY A 14 5.74 16.26 -7.89
C GLY A 14 7.01 15.39 -7.82
N GLY A 15 7.77 15.43 -6.71
CA GLY A 15 9.00 14.65 -6.56
C GLY A 15 8.86 13.17 -6.95
N LYS A 16 9.69 12.72 -7.90
CA LYS A 16 9.55 11.44 -8.61
C LYS A 16 10.16 10.23 -7.92
N THR A 17 10.54 10.35 -6.65
CA THR A 17 11.22 9.28 -5.89
C THR A 17 10.47 7.94 -5.93
N GLN A 18 9.13 7.96 -5.94
CA GLN A 18 8.32 6.72 -6.02
C GLN A 18 8.23 6.12 -7.43
N LEU A 19 8.52 6.92 -8.47
CA LEU A 19 8.54 6.48 -9.87
C LEU A 19 9.94 6.08 -10.35
N LEU A 20 11.01 6.44 -9.65
CA LEU A 20 12.39 6.10 -10.03
C LEU A 20 12.59 4.61 -10.40
N PRO A 21 12.08 3.63 -9.62
CA PRO A 21 12.25 2.22 -9.98
C PRO A 21 11.59 1.83 -11.31
N PHE A 22 10.52 2.53 -11.69
CA PHE A 22 9.84 2.31 -12.96
C PHE A 22 10.56 3.01 -14.11
N LEU A 23 11.05 4.23 -13.86
CA LEU A 23 11.82 5.00 -14.83
C LEU A 23 13.13 4.30 -15.18
N ASP A 24 13.81 3.68 -14.21
CA ASP A 24 15.05 2.91 -14.42
C ASP A 24 14.90 1.80 -15.46
N ILE A 25 13.70 1.25 -15.60
CA ILE A 25 13.41 0.20 -16.56
C ILE A 25 13.38 0.76 -17.97
N VAL A 26 12.84 1.96 -18.15
CA VAL A 26 12.53 2.54 -19.47
C VAL A 26 13.55 3.57 -19.95
N ILE A 27 14.50 3.98 -19.12
CA ILE A 27 15.58 4.90 -19.50
C ILE A 27 16.35 4.36 -20.72
N PRO A 28 16.67 5.20 -21.72
CA PRO A 28 17.51 4.78 -22.83
C PRO A 28 18.89 4.34 -22.34
N SER A 29 19.37 3.18 -22.80
CA SER A 29 20.70 2.66 -22.42
C SER A 29 21.85 3.57 -22.84
N LYS A 30 21.65 4.37 -23.90
CA LYS A 30 22.59 5.36 -24.42
C LYS A 30 21.86 6.61 -24.89
N PHE A 31 22.44 7.76 -24.57
CA PHE A 31 22.04 9.08 -25.02
C PHE A 31 23.24 10.02 -24.97
N ASN A 32 23.18 11.12 -25.72
CA ASN A 32 24.23 12.14 -25.79
C ASN A 32 24.09 13.14 -24.62
N THR A 33 23.21 14.13 -24.77
CA THR A 33 22.94 15.15 -23.76
C THR A 33 21.62 14.85 -23.06
N TYR A 34 21.60 14.97 -21.74
CA TYR A 34 20.38 14.89 -20.96
C TYR A 34 19.68 16.25 -20.86
N TYR A 35 18.35 16.27 -20.96
CA TYR A 35 17.53 17.45 -20.82
C TYR A 35 16.44 17.22 -19.78
N GLU A 36 16.25 18.17 -18.87
CA GLU A 36 15.11 18.19 -17.93
C GLU A 36 14.45 19.58 -17.99
N PRO A 37 13.45 19.78 -18.89
CA PRO A 37 12.80 21.08 -19.09
C PRO A 37 11.98 21.56 -17.88
N PHE A 38 11.59 20.63 -17.01
CA PHE A 38 10.81 20.82 -15.79
C PHE A 38 11.55 20.21 -14.59
N LEU A 39 12.68 20.82 -14.22
CA LEU A 39 13.62 20.28 -13.22
C LEU A 39 12.98 20.07 -11.85
N GLY A 40 12.23 21.06 -11.36
CA GLY A 40 11.75 21.08 -9.98
C GLY A 40 12.87 20.82 -8.96
N GLY A 41 12.64 19.85 -8.07
CA GLY A 41 13.65 19.42 -7.09
C GLY A 41 14.83 18.62 -7.68
N GLY A 42 14.81 18.29 -8.97
CA GLY A 42 15.87 17.53 -9.67
C GLY A 42 16.00 16.09 -9.22
N SER A 43 14.90 15.45 -8.79
CA SER A 43 14.96 14.07 -8.27
C SER A 43 15.42 13.05 -9.31
N PHE A 44 15.03 13.23 -10.58
CA PHE A 44 15.41 12.32 -11.64
C PHE A 44 16.83 12.60 -12.14
N PHE A 45 17.19 13.87 -12.40
CA PHE A 45 18.57 14.26 -12.67
C PHE A 45 19.58 13.73 -11.63
N LEU A 46 19.31 13.90 -10.34
CA LEU A 46 20.22 13.45 -9.27
C LEU A 46 20.30 11.91 -9.14
N HIS A 47 19.28 11.20 -9.63
CA HIS A 47 19.27 9.75 -9.71
C HIS A 47 20.05 9.27 -10.96
N LEU A 48 19.82 9.90 -12.11
CA LEU A 48 20.45 9.58 -13.39
C LEU A 48 21.92 10.02 -13.47
N GLN A 49 22.30 11.12 -12.82
CA GLN A 49 23.65 11.70 -12.78
C GLN A 49 24.38 11.67 -14.14
N PRO A 50 23.79 12.27 -15.19
CA PRO A 50 24.41 12.30 -16.51
C PRO A 50 25.72 13.11 -16.50
N ASN A 51 26.62 12.85 -17.45
CA ASN A 51 27.86 13.62 -17.57
C ASN A 51 27.66 15.00 -18.22
N LYS A 52 26.62 15.12 -19.06
CA LYS A 52 26.25 16.34 -19.79
C LYS A 52 24.75 16.56 -19.66
N ALA A 53 24.34 17.75 -19.21
CA ALA A 53 22.93 18.03 -18.96
C ALA A 53 22.54 19.49 -19.16
N ILE A 54 21.30 19.69 -19.61
CA ILE A 54 20.63 20.99 -19.71
C ILE A 54 19.39 20.93 -18.81
N LEU A 55 19.42 21.70 -17.73
CA LEU A 55 18.41 21.68 -16.67
C LEU A 55 17.64 23.00 -16.67
N ASN A 56 16.32 22.95 -16.70
CA ASN A 56 15.48 24.14 -16.76
C ASN A 56 14.29 24.06 -15.81
N ASP A 57 13.86 25.20 -15.31
CA ASP A 57 12.56 25.35 -14.67
C ASP A 57 12.10 26.80 -14.89
N ILE A 58 10.78 27.00 -15.00
CA ILE A 58 10.21 28.35 -15.12
C ILE A 58 10.36 29.14 -13.81
N ASN A 59 10.56 28.46 -12.68
CA ASN A 59 10.76 29.08 -11.38
C ASN A 59 12.18 29.64 -11.21
N SER A 60 12.30 30.96 -11.34
CA SER A 60 13.59 31.66 -11.22
C SER A 60 14.25 31.50 -9.86
N ASP A 61 13.49 31.45 -8.77
CA ASP A 61 14.04 31.34 -7.40
C ASP A 61 14.61 29.93 -7.15
N LEU A 62 14.00 28.90 -7.75
CA LEU A 62 14.50 27.53 -7.74
C LEU A 62 15.82 27.41 -8.51
N ILE A 63 15.89 27.96 -9.73
CA ILE A 63 17.11 27.94 -10.55
C ILE A 63 18.22 28.76 -9.90
N LEU A 64 17.89 29.91 -9.32
CA LEU A 64 18.81 30.70 -8.50
C LEU A 64 19.33 29.87 -7.31
N ALA A 65 18.46 29.13 -6.62
CA ALA A 65 18.85 28.30 -5.49
C ALA A 65 19.83 27.19 -5.87
N TRP A 66 19.60 26.50 -7.01
CA TRP A 66 20.54 25.52 -7.54
C TRP A 66 21.93 26.12 -7.79
N ARG A 67 21.99 27.23 -8.53
CA ARG A 67 23.25 27.93 -8.86
C ARG A 67 23.99 28.38 -7.59
N ASN A 68 23.29 29.04 -6.68
CA ASN A 68 23.87 29.57 -5.44
C ASN A 68 24.32 28.46 -4.48
N LEU A 69 23.61 27.32 -4.40
CA LEU A 69 24.04 26.21 -3.55
C LEU A 69 25.33 25.55 -4.05
N ILE A 70 25.49 25.42 -5.38
CA ILE A 70 26.70 24.86 -5.97
C ILE A 70 27.91 25.77 -5.70
N GLN A 71 27.73 27.09 -5.83
CA GLN A 71 28.82 28.06 -5.73
C GLN A 71 29.09 28.59 -4.31
N HIS A 72 28.06 28.68 -3.46
CA HIS A 72 28.08 29.43 -2.20
C HIS A 72 27.44 28.67 -1.02
N SER A 73 27.38 27.34 -1.05
CA SER A 73 26.78 26.51 0.00
C SER A 73 27.17 26.89 1.43
N GLN A 74 28.46 27.15 1.70
CA GLN A 74 28.93 27.50 3.05
C GLN A 74 28.27 28.78 3.58
N LYS A 75 28.15 29.82 2.75
CA LYS A 75 27.48 31.08 3.11
C LYS A 75 25.99 30.85 3.35
N ILE A 76 25.34 30.05 2.51
CA ILE A 76 23.91 29.71 2.66
C ILE A 76 23.67 28.93 3.95
N ILE A 77 24.50 27.93 4.26
CA ILE A 77 24.39 27.13 5.49
C ILE A 77 24.53 28.03 6.73
N LYS A 78 25.46 29.00 6.70
CA LYS A 78 25.61 29.97 7.80
C LYS A 78 24.35 30.81 7.99
N ILE A 79 23.80 31.38 6.92
CA ILE A 79 22.56 32.17 6.97
C ILE A 79 21.39 31.32 7.46
N LEU A 80 21.25 30.08 6.98
CA LEU A 80 20.20 29.16 7.43
C LEU A 80 20.29 28.88 8.93
N ASN A 81 21.50 28.72 9.46
CA ASN A 81 21.71 28.52 10.88
C ASN A 81 21.30 29.77 11.69
N GLU A 82 21.68 30.97 11.23
CA GLU A 82 21.27 32.23 11.85
C GLU A 82 19.74 32.41 11.85
N LEU A 83 19.08 32.15 10.72
CA LEU A 83 17.61 32.17 10.61
C LEU A 83 16.96 31.17 11.56
N ASN A 84 17.53 29.98 11.71
CA ASN A 84 17.02 28.95 12.61
C ASN A 84 17.09 29.37 14.08
N GLU A 85 18.21 29.95 14.51
CA GLU A 85 18.36 30.46 15.88
C GLU A 85 17.40 31.61 16.16
N GLN A 86 17.15 32.48 15.19
CA GLN A 86 16.16 33.55 15.32
C GLN A 86 14.72 33.02 15.36
N LEU A 87 14.40 31.96 14.59
CA LEU A 87 13.10 31.29 14.66
C LEU A 87 12.86 30.71 16.06
N LYS A 88 13.87 30.06 16.66
CA LYS A 88 13.77 29.50 18.02
C LYS A 88 13.47 30.58 19.07
N LYS A 89 14.07 31.76 18.92
CA LYS A 89 13.90 32.89 19.86
C LYS A 89 12.56 33.61 19.71
N ASN A 90 12.15 33.85 18.46
CA ASN A 90 11.04 34.77 18.16
C ASN A 90 9.75 34.06 17.71
N GLY A 91 9.82 32.76 17.42
CA GLY A 91 8.66 31.95 17.04
C GLY A 91 8.00 32.36 15.71
N GLU A 92 6.68 32.22 15.66
CA GLU A 92 5.89 32.39 14.44
C GLU A 92 5.94 33.81 13.83
N SER A 93 6.05 34.85 14.66
CA SER A 93 6.18 36.24 14.17
C SER A 93 7.40 36.43 13.27
N PHE A 94 8.50 35.75 13.58
CA PHE A 94 9.71 35.79 12.77
C PHE A 94 9.54 35.10 11.42
N TYR A 95 8.79 34.00 11.35
CA TYR A 95 8.46 33.38 10.07
C TYR A 95 7.75 34.36 9.13
N TRP A 96 6.76 35.12 9.63
CA TRP A 96 6.05 36.11 8.81
C TRP A 96 6.97 37.22 8.33
N LYS A 97 7.84 37.74 9.20
CA LYS A 97 8.86 38.72 8.82
C LYS A 97 9.76 38.20 7.70
N ILE A 98 10.27 36.97 7.82
CA ILE A 98 11.13 36.35 6.81
C ILE A 98 10.38 36.09 5.50
N ARG A 99 9.09 35.78 5.56
CA ARG A 99 8.24 35.66 4.37
C ARG A 99 8.12 36.97 3.62
N ASP A 100 7.87 38.06 4.34
CA ASP A 100 7.73 39.39 3.73
C ASP A 100 9.07 39.87 3.17
N GLU A 101 10.17 39.61 3.89
CA GLU A 101 11.54 39.87 3.42
C GLU A 101 11.84 39.10 2.12
N TYR A 102 11.47 37.81 2.04
CA TYR A 102 11.66 37.01 0.85
C TYR A 102 10.89 37.57 -0.36
N ASN A 103 9.65 38.01 -0.16
CA ASN A 103 8.82 38.59 -1.22
C ASN A 103 9.37 39.92 -1.75
N GLN A 104 10.10 40.67 -0.93
CA GLN A 104 10.75 41.94 -1.31
C GLN A 104 12.19 41.76 -1.80
N SER A 105 12.76 40.55 -1.68
CA SER A 105 14.16 40.29 -1.97
C SER A 105 14.46 40.18 -3.48
N VAL A 106 15.56 40.81 -3.89
CA VAL A 106 16.16 40.62 -5.22
C VAL A 106 16.99 39.32 -5.29
N ALA A 107 17.33 38.87 -6.51
CA ALA A 107 18.10 37.66 -6.74
C ALA A 107 19.52 37.76 -6.13
N ASN A 108 19.73 37.12 -4.97
CA ASN A 108 21.02 37.07 -4.29
C ASN A 108 21.13 35.82 -3.39
N ILE A 109 22.30 35.64 -2.75
CA ILE A 109 22.57 34.51 -1.85
C ILE A 109 21.58 34.46 -0.67
N ARG A 110 21.19 35.63 -0.15
CA ARG A 110 20.26 35.72 0.98
C ARG A 110 18.88 35.23 0.57
N LYS A 111 18.35 35.64 -0.60
CA LYS A 111 17.07 35.16 -1.13
C LYS A 111 17.04 33.64 -1.26
N THR A 112 18.13 33.00 -1.70
CA THR A 112 18.25 31.54 -1.71
C THR A 112 18.14 30.94 -0.31
N ALA A 113 18.81 31.52 0.69
CA ALA A 113 18.70 31.05 2.07
C ALA A 113 17.28 31.21 2.62
N LEU A 114 16.61 32.35 2.36
CA LEU A 114 15.22 32.57 2.74
C LEU A 114 14.28 31.55 2.06
N PHE A 115 14.48 31.29 0.76
CA PHE A 115 13.71 30.30 0.00
C PHE A 115 13.81 28.89 0.61
N VAL A 116 15.04 28.43 0.91
CA VAL A 116 15.26 27.11 1.54
C VAL A 116 14.66 27.10 2.95
N PHE A 117 14.87 28.15 3.74
CA PHE A 117 14.31 28.27 5.09
C PHE A 117 12.78 28.19 5.08
N LEU A 118 12.12 28.98 4.22
CA LEU A 118 10.66 28.98 4.06
C LEU A 118 10.16 27.63 3.58
N ASN A 119 10.80 26.97 2.61
CA ASN A 119 10.39 25.64 2.18
C ASN A 119 10.40 24.62 3.33
N LYS A 120 11.34 24.71 4.27
CA LYS A 120 11.46 23.75 5.38
C LYS A 120 10.55 24.10 6.57
N THR A 121 10.16 25.37 6.69
CA THR A 121 9.35 25.90 7.80
C THR A 121 7.89 26.15 7.43
N CYS A 122 7.53 26.16 6.14
CA CYS A 122 6.15 26.33 5.70
C CYS A 122 5.35 25.02 5.70
N PHE A 123 4.03 25.14 5.66
CA PHE A 123 3.09 24.02 5.64
C PHE A 123 3.39 23.06 4.48
N ASN A 124 3.66 21.80 4.80
CA ASN A 124 4.00 20.74 3.86
C ASN A 124 5.19 21.01 2.92
N GLY A 125 5.97 22.06 3.13
CA GLY A 125 7.10 22.41 2.26
C GLY A 125 6.73 22.56 0.78
N ILE A 126 5.58 23.17 0.54
CA ILE A 126 5.12 23.51 -0.81
C ILE A 126 5.66 24.88 -1.20
N TYR A 127 5.91 25.09 -2.49
CA TYR A 127 6.08 26.43 -3.04
C TYR A 127 4.74 26.90 -3.61
N ARG A 128 4.28 28.08 -3.23
CA ARG A 128 3.01 28.65 -3.71
C ARG A 128 3.07 30.16 -3.70
N VAL A 129 2.66 30.77 -4.81
CA VAL A 129 2.59 32.23 -4.96
C VAL A 129 1.16 32.71 -5.22
N ASN A 130 0.90 33.97 -4.91
CA ASN A 130 -0.35 34.65 -5.28
C ASN A 130 -0.24 35.27 -6.69
N ARG A 131 -1.28 35.97 -7.15
CA ARG A 131 -1.29 36.66 -8.47
C ARG A 131 -0.26 37.80 -8.58
N LYS A 132 0.27 38.29 -7.46
CA LYS A 132 1.37 39.27 -7.41
C LYS A 132 2.75 38.61 -7.39
N ASN A 133 2.83 37.29 -7.59
CA ASN A 133 4.04 36.49 -7.49
C ASN A 133 4.67 36.43 -6.08
N GLU A 134 3.90 36.73 -5.03
CA GLU A 134 4.37 36.71 -3.65
C GLU A 134 4.10 35.33 -3.03
N PHE A 135 5.11 34.76 -2.37
CA PHE A 135 4.97 33.52 -1.63
C PHE A 135 4.01 33.69 -0.45
N ASN A 136 3.02 32.79 -0.36
CA ASN A 136 1.88 32.93 0.54
C ASN A 136 1.58 31.67 1.38
N VAL A 137 2.56 30.78 1.57
CA VAL A 137 2.36 29.54 2.33
C VAL A 137 2.44 29.83 3.84
N PRO A 138 1.51 29.30 4.67
CA PRO A 138 1.54 29.51 6.11
C PRO A 138 2.64 28.71 6.80
N PHE A 139 2.99 29.11 8.04
CA PHE A 139 3.96 28.42 8.89
C PHE A 139 3.48 27.01 9.28
N ASN A 140 4.40 26.04 9.42
CA ASN A 140 4.09 24.67 9.82
C ASN A 140 4.13 24.44 11.35
N LYS A 141 4.33 25.50 12.14
CA LYS A 141 4.41 25.47 13.62
C LYS A 141 5.61 24.70 14.18
N LYS A 142 6.64 24.40 13.38
CA LYS A 142 7.88 23.77 13.84
C LYS A 142 8.94 24.81 14.13
N ILE A 143 9.26 25.00 15.42
CA ILE A 143 10.20 26.01 15.90
C ILE A 143 11.56 25.37 16.28
N ASN A 144 11.55 24.11 16.75
CA ASN A 144 12.75 23.39 17.18
C ASN A 144 13.34 22.53 16.04
N LEU A 145 13.74 23.17 14.95
CA LEU A 145 14.40 22.47 13.85
C LEU A 145 15.91 22.35 14.10
N SER A 146 16.48 21.17 13.82
CA SER A 146 17.93 21.00 13.70
C SER A 146 18.41 21.60 12.37
N LEU A 147 19.68 21.99 12.29
CA LEU A 147 20.28 22.41 11.01
C LEU A 147 20.14 21.32 9.93
N SER A 148 20.28 20.05 10.31
CA SER A 148 20.07 18.90 9.42
C SER A 148 18.63 18.77 8.90
N SER A 149 17.64 19.33 9.60
CA SER A 149 16.25 19.39 9.13
C SER A 149 16.06 20.44 8.04
N LEU A 150 16.88 21.50 8.06
CA LEU A 150 16.86 22.56 7.05
C LEU A 150 17.66 22.16 5.82
N ILE A 151 18.87 21.62 6.02
CA ILE A 151 19.78 21.27 4.93
C ILE A 151 20.67 20.09 5.30
N ASP A 152 20.70 19.07 4.44
CA ASP A 152 21.60 17.93 4.56
C ASP A 152 22.98 18.31 4.01
N VAL A 153 23.86 18.75 4.91
CA VAL A 153 25.21 19.25 4.58
C VAL A 153 26.05 18.20 3.86
N GLU A 154 25.91 16.92 4.23
CA GLU A 154 26.66 15.84 3.59
C GLU A 154 26.18 15.59 2.16
N ASN A 155 24.85 15.58 1.95
CA ASN A 155 24.28 15.50 0.61
C ASN A 155 24.68 16.69 -0.27
N ILE A 156 24.68 17.92 0.27
CA ILE A 156 25.15 19.10 -0.48
C ILE A 156 26.62 18.97 -0.88
N LYS A 157 27.51 18.50 0.01
CA LYS A 157 28.91 18.23 -0.34
C LYS A 157 29.01 17.25 -1.50
N LYS A 158 28.23 16.15 -1.48
CA LYS A 158 28.21 15.16 -2.57
C LYS A 158 27.71 15.77 -3.89
N ILE A 159 26.66 16.59 -3.85
CA ILE A 159 26.16 17.32 -5.02
C ILE A 159 27.26 18.23 -5.59
N ILE A 160 27.92 19.04 -4.75
CA ILE A 160 28.99 19.94 -5.20
C ILE A 160 30.14 19.17 -5.84
N LEU A 161 30.56 18.04 -5.24
CA LEU A 161 31.60 17.18 -5.82
C LEU A 161 31.19 16.64 -7.19
N TYR A 162 29.92 16.25 -7.34
CA TYR A 162 29.38 15.81 -8.63
C TYR A 162 29.42 16.95 -9.67
N PHE A 163 28.95 18.15 -9.35
CA PHE A 163 29.03 19.30 -10.28
C PHE A 163 30.47 19.73 -10.61
N LYS A 164 31.40 19.60 -9.66
CA LYS A 164 32.84 19.85 -9.92
C LYS A 164 33.45 18.84 -10.89
N LYS A 165 32.99 17.58 -10.83
CA LYS A 165 33.46 16.51 -11.71
C LYS A 165 32.88 16.63 -13.13
N HIS A 166 31.70 17.24 -13.27
CA HIS A 166 30.95 17.31 -14.52
C HIS A 166 30.66 18.76 -14.88
N SER A 167 31.59 19.40 -15.60
CA SER A 167 31.51 20.81 -15.99
C SER A 167 30.44 21.12 -17.05
N ASN A 168 29.93 20.10 -17.75
CA ASN A 168 29.01 20.28 -18.88
C ASN A 168 27.54 20.19 -18.44
N ILE A 169 27.22 20.77 -17.28
CA ILE A 169 25.86 20.82 -16.74
C ILE A 169 25.45 22.28 -16.60
N GLU A 170 24.42 22.65 -17.35
CA GLU A 170 23.96 24.03 -17.48
C GLU A 170 22.54 24.18 -16.92
N PHE A 171 22.30 25.32 -16.26
CA PHE A 171 20.99 25.70 -15.75
C PHE A 171 20.39 26.83 -16.58
N PHE A 172 19.12 26.70 -16.94
CA PHE A 172 18.31 27.72 -17.61
C PHE A 172 17.06 28.05 -16.79
N CYS A 173 16.48 29.20 -17.07
CA CYS A 173 15.22 29.67 -16.49
C CYS A 173 14.41 30.29 -17.63
N ASP A 174 13.77 29.45 -18.42
CA ASP A 174 13.06 29.81 -19.66
C ASP A 174 11.81 28.92 -19.84
N ASP A 175 10.98 29.23 -20.83
CA ASP A 175 9.90 28.34 -21.25
C ASP A 175 10.47 26.98 -21.70
N TYR A 176 9.77 25.91 -21.34
CA TYR A 176 10.22 24.55 -21.65
C TYR A 176 10.44 24.34 -23.15
N GLN A 177 9.66 25.00 -24.01
CA GLN A 177 9.75 24.84 -25.46
C GLN A 177 11.13 25.27 -25.98
N THR A 178 11.64 26.41 -25.53
CA THR A 178 12.97 26.93 -25.88
C THR A 178 14.07 25.93 -25.56
N ILE A 179 13.92 25.15 -24.49
CA ILE A 179 14.90 24.16 -24.06
C ILE A 179 14.78 22.88 -24.87
N ILE A 180 13.57 22.40 -25.13
CA ILE A 180 13.31 21.21 -25.94
C ILE A 180 13.77 21.42 -27.40
N ASP A 181 13.61 22.63 -27.94
CA ASP A 181 14.02 22.97 -29.31
C ASP A 181 15.53 22.97 -29.53
N ARG A 182 16.33 23.02 -28.45
CA ARG A 182 17.80 22.86 -28.53
C ARG A 182 18.23 21.40 -28.67
N ALA A 183 17.40 20.44 -28.26
CA ALA A 183 17.76 19.03 -28.25
C ALA A 183 17.91 18.46 -29.67
N GLN A 184 18.96 17.69 -29.86
CA GLN A 184 19.36 17.10 -31.13
C GLN A 184 19.19 15.58 -31.13
N LYS A 185 19.36 14.97 -32.30
CA LYS A 185 19.30 13.51 -32.46
C LYS A 185 20.15 12.80 -31.39
N ASP A 186 19.58 11.72 -30.85
CA ASP A 186 20.18 10.88 -29.78
C ASP A 186 20.38 11.56 -28.42
N ASP A 187 19.90 12.80 -28.23
CA ASP A 187 19.70 13.37 -26.89
C ASP A 187 18.49 12.71 -26.19
N PHE A 188 18.42 12.89 -24.86
CA PHE A 188 17.36 12.32 -24.02
C PHE A 188 16.70 13.37 -23.14
N LEU A 189 15.36 13.50 -23.23
CA LEU A 189 14.56 14.35 -22.35
C LEU A 189 13.82 13.54 -21.30
N PHE A 190 13.87 14.02 -20.07
CA PHE A 190 12.87 13.68 -19.06
C PHE A 190 11.92 14.85 -18.86
N VAL A 191 10.63 14.60 -19.06
CA VAL A 191 9.59 15.63 -19.08
C VAL A 191 8.56 15.32 -18.01
N ASP A 192 8.47 16.22 -17.03
CA ASP A 192 7.58 16.09 -15.88
C ASP A 192 6.81 17.40 -15.66
N PRO A 193 5.82 17.70 -16.53
CA PRO A 193 5.11 18.96 -16.48
C PRO A 193 4.16 19.00 -15.26
N PRO A 194 3.61 20.17 -14.92
CA PRO A 194 2.41 20.24 -14.10
C PRO A 194 1.33 19.31 -14.67
N TYR A 195 0.88 18.36 -13.85
CA TYR A 195 0.00 17.29 -14.29
C TYR A 195 -1.41 17.78 -14.69
N ASP A 196 -2.03 17.05 -15.62
CA ASP A 196 -3.41 17.31 -16.04
C ASP A 196 -4.39 17.23 -14.86
N SER A 197 -5.38 18.11 -14.80
CA SER A 197 -6.42 18.06 -13.77
C SER A 197 -7.78 18.48 -14.32
N ASP A 198 -8.82 17.70 -14.00
CA ASP A 198 -10.21 17.96 -14.42
C ASP A 198 -10.83 19.21 -13.79
N LYS A 199 -10.17 19.76 -12.77
CA LYS A 199 -10.61 20.99 -12.13
C LYS A 199 -9.82 22.12 -12.76
N ASN A 200 -10.48 23.23 -13.02
CA ASN A 200 -9.84 24.56 -13.08
C ASN A 200 -9.27 24.92 -11.69
N SER A 201 -8.53 24.01 -11.06
CA SER A 201 -7.73 24.28 -9.89
C SER A 201 -6.67 25.25 -10.35
N PHE A 202 -6.64 26.40 -9.69
CA PHE A 202 -5.51 27.30 -9.70
C PHE A 202 -4.23 26.46 -9.50
N ASP A 203 -3.48 26.21 -10.58
CA ASP A 203 -2.15 25.61 -10.52
C ASP A 203 -1.27 26.61 -9.78
N ALA A 204 -1.31 26.58 -8.45
CA ALA A 204 -0.79 27.64 -7.60
C ALA A 204 0.75 27.72 -7.57
N TYR A 205 1.41 27.07 -8.53
CA TYR A 205 2.85 26.97 -8.70
C TYR A 205 3.40 28.02 -9.69
N THR A 206 2.55 28.62 -10.54
CA THR A 206 2.90 29.70 -11.47
C THR A 206 1.71 30.65 -11.69
N ILE A 207 1.96 31.86 -12.21
CA ILE A 207 0.92 32.89 -12.48
C ILE A 207 -0.03 32.43 -13.61
N THR A 208 0.50 31.70 -14.58
CA THR A 208 -0.24 31.17 -15.74
C THR A 208 -0.46 29.67 -15.58
N PRO A 209 -1.70 29.19 -15.45
CA PRO A 209 -1.96 27.76 -15.30
C PRO A 209 -1.47 27.01 -16.54
N PHE A 210 -0.84 25.84 -16.34
CA PHE A 210 -0.34 25.01 -17.44
C PHE A 210 -1.54 24.45 -18.23
N GLY A 211 -2.48 23.81 -17.52
CA GLY A 211 -3.78 23.40 -18.07
C GLY A 211 -3.71 22.54 -19.34
N LYS A 212 -4.88 22.35 -19.98
CA LYS A 212 -4.99 21.53 -21.20
C LYS A 212 -4.26 22.12 -22.40
N GLU A 213 -4.24 23.44 -22.53
CA GLU A 213 -3.51 24.12 -23.61
C GLU A 213 -1.99 23.98 -23.45
N GLY A 214 -1.46 24.06 -22.21
CA GLY A 214 -0.05 23.77 -21.94
C GLY A 214 0.31 22.32 -22.26
N GLN A 215 -0.58 21.37 -21.93
CA GLN A 215 -0.40 19.96 -22.30
C GLN A 215 -0.39 19.77 -23.83
N ARG A 216 -1.30 20.42 -24.56
CA ARG A 216 -1.36 20.37 -26.04
C ARG A 216 -0.10 20.96 -26.67
N ARG A 217 0.33 22.14 -26.22
CA ARG A 217 1.57 22.79 -26.70
C ARG A 217 2.80 21.93 -26.40
N LEU A 218 2.84 21.27 -25.24
CA LEU A 218 3.91 20.34 -24.90
C LEU A 218 3.92 19.13 -25.84
N PHE A 219 2.76 18.54 -26.13
CA PHE A 219 2.64 17.46 -27.11
C PHE A 219 3.19 17.86 -28.48
N GLU A 220 2.77 19.01 -29.02
CA GLU A 220 3.28 19.52 -30.31
C GLU A 220 4.80 19.73 -30.30
N THR A 221 5.34 20.19 -29.17
CA THR A 221 6.78 20.38 -28.97
C THR A 221 7.51 19.03 -28.94
N LEU A 222 6.95 18.04 -28.25
CA LEU A 222 7.51 16.68 -28.16
C LEU A 222 7.41 15.91 -29.47
N GLN A 223 6.39 16.16 -30.28
CA GLN A 223 6.27 15.60 -31.62
C GLN A 223 7.36 16.16 -32.54
N LYS A 224 7.65 17.46 -32.47
CA LYS A 224 8.80 18.06 -33.18
C LYS A 224 10.13 17.46 -32.70
N ALA A 225 10.31 17.26 -31.40
CA ALA A 225 11.50 16.61 -30.85
C ALA A 225 11.62 15.14 -31.31
N HIS A 226 10.51 14.41 -31.36
CA HIS A 226 10.46 13.04 -31.89
C HIS A 226 10.93 13.00 -33.35
N ASN A 227 10.44 13.93 -34.19
CA ASN A 227 10.85 14.03 -35.60
C ASN A 227 12.34 14.38 -35.79
N ARG A 228 12.97 15.04 -34.81
CA ARG A 228 14.43 15.28 -34.80
C ARG A 228 15.26 14.06 -34.36
N GLY A 229 14.62 12.94 -34.00
CA GLY A 229 15.29 11.75 -33.50
C GLY A 229 15.70 11.86 -32.02
N VAL A 230 15.03 12.72 -31.26
CA VAL A 230 15.28 12.89 -29.82
C VAL A 230 14.45 11.88 -29.04
N LYS A 231 15.06 11.22 -28.04
CA LYS A 231 14.34 10.31 -27.15
C LYS A 231 13.73 11.08 -25.99
N TRP A 232 12.51 10.76 -25.59
CA TRP A 232 11.89 11.38 -24.43
C TRP A 232 11.05 10.40 -23.62
N ILE A 233 11.02 10.66 -22.31
CA ILE A 233 10.08 10.08 -21.36
C ILE A 233 9.23 11.22 -20.81
N LEU A 234 7.92 11.05 -20.86
CA LEU A 234 6.95 11.94 -20.23
C LEU A 234 6.24 11.21 -19.08
N THR A 235 6.09 11.88 -17.94
CA THR A 235 5.22 11.40 -16.85
C THR A 235 4.00 12.30 -16.70
N ASN A 236 2.81 11.71 -16.53
CA ASN A 236 1.59 12.46 -16.26
C ASN A 236 0.55 11.64 -15.47
N HIS A 237 -0.60 12.23 -15.15
CA HIS A 237 -1.78 11.47 -14.75
C HIS A 237 -2.27 10.59 -15.90
N ASP A 238 -2.75 9.40 -15.55
CA ASP A 238 -3.46 8.53 -16.49
C ASP A 238 -4.92 9.02 -16.62
N THR A 239 -5.13 10.02 -17.48
CA THR A 239 -6.44 10.58 -17.81
C THR A 239 -6.82 10.25 -19.26
N PRO A 240 -8.11 10.18 -19.61
CA PRO A 240 -8.53 9.99 -20.99
C PRO A 240 -7.93 11.02 -21.95
N TYR A 241 -7.84 12.29 -21.53
CA TYR A 241 -7.28 13.37 -22.34
C TYR A 241 -5.78 13.15 -22.65
N ILE A 242 -4.98 12.79 -21.65
CA ILE A 242 -3.56 12.48 -21.87
C ILE A 242 -3.41 11.22 -22.73
N ASN A 243 -4.24 10.20 -22.52
CA ASN A 243 -4.17 8.96 -23.29
C ASN A 243 -4.53 9.17 -24.77
N GLU A 244 -5.51 10.03 -25.05
CA GLU A 244 -5.86 10.44 -26.41
C GLU A 244 -4.74 11.24 -27.06
N LEU A 245 -4.23 12.26 -26.36
CA LEU A 245 -3.20 13.18 -26.87
C LEU A 245 -1.91 12.44 -27.27
N TYR A 246 -1.50 11.44 -26.49
CA TYR A 246 -0.26 10.69 -26.73
C TYR A 246 -0.49 9.28 -27.32
N SER A 247 -1.66 9.04 -27.93
CA SER A 247 -2.08 7.72 -28.43
C SER A 247 -1.16 7.09 -29.48
N GLU A 248 -0.35 7.88 -30.17
CA GLU A 248 0.66 7.42 -31.14
C GLU A 248 1.96 6.89 -30.50
N PHE A 249 2.13 7.07 -29.18
CA PHE A 249 3.34 6.70 -28.44
C PHE A 249 3.12 5.47 -27.53
N TYR A 250 4.14 5.08 -26.76
CA TYR A 250 4.08 3.91 -25.88
C TYR A 250 3.68 4.32 -24.46
N LEU A 251 2.41 4.09 -24.09
CA LEU A 251 1.88 4.42 -22.76
C LEU A 251 1.99 3.24 -21.78
N ASN A 252 2.58 3.50 -20.62
CA ASN A 252 2.76 2.52 -19.55
C ASN A 252 2.08 3.00 -18.26
N ARG A 253 0.97 2.36 -17.91
CA ARG A 253 0.18 2.68 -16.72
C ARG A 253 0.84 2.19 -15.44
N ILE A 254 0.87 3.05 -14.42
CA ILE A 254 1.48 2.75 -13.11
C ILE A 254 0.57 3.18 -11.97
N SER A 255 0.39 2.28 -10.99
CA SER A 255 -0.31 2.62 -9.76
C SER A 255 0.56 3.49 -8.84
N VAL A 256 0.02 4.62 -8.33
CA VAL A 256 0.72 5.48 -7.37
C VAL A 256 -0.11 5.77 -6.11
N SER A 257 0.54 5.69 -4.94
CA SER A 257 -0.06 6.06 -3.67
C SER A 257 0.14 7.57 -3.41
N ARG A 258 -0.92 8.38 -3.48
CA ARG A 258 -0.83 9.80 -3.07
C ARG A 258 -1.19 9.98 -1.61
N PHE A 259 -0.26 10.49 -0.82
CA PHE A 259 -0.47 10.83 0.59
C PHE A 259 -0.95 12.28 0.82
N ILE A 260 -1.43 12.97 -0.22
CA ILE A 260 -1.66 14.44 -0.18
C ILE A 260 -3.12 14.79 0.11
N ASN A 261 -3.83 13.99 0.91
CA ASN A 261 -5.15 14.40 1.41
C ASN A 261 -5.29 14.15 2.90
N SER A 262 -5.56 15.23 3.64
CA SER A 262 -5.67 15.25 5.11
C SER A 262 -6.89 14.49 5.62
N ASN A 263 -7.88 14.24 4.76
CA ASN A 263 -9.10 13.51 5.11
C ASN A 263 -9.08 12.08 4.53
N ALA A 264 -9.02 11.07 5.40
CA ALA A 264 -8.83 9.66 5.01
C ALA A 264 -9.98 9.11 4.14
N SER A 265 -11.21 9.59 4.35
CA SER A 265 -12.42 9.18 3.62
C SER A 265 -12.54 9.74 2.21
N LYS A 266 -11.76 10.78 1.86
CA LYS A 266 -11.75 11.42 0.52
C LYS A 266 -10.54 11.04 -0.33
N ARG A 267 -9.71 10.09 0.14
CA ARG A 267 -8.64 9.52 -0.67
C ARG A 267 -9.28 8.61 -1.72
N LYS A 268 -9.49 9.12 -2.93
CA LYS A 268 -9.79 8.26 -4.08
C LYS A 268 -8.57 7.34 -4.27
N ASN A 269 -8.79 6.03 -4.12
CA ASN A 269 -7.76 5.00 -4.21
C ASN A 269 -7.23 4.74 -5.64
N ASN A 270 -7.73 5.46 -6.64
CA ASN A 270 -7.30 5.32 -8.04
C ASN A 270 -6.61 6.59 -8.54
N ASN A 271 -5.36 6.80 -8.15
CA ASN A 271 -4.48 7.72 -8.85
C ASN A 271 -3.49 6.87 -9.64
N TYR A 272 -3.79 6.65 -10.91
CA TYR A 272 -2.81 6.08 -11.83
C TYR A 272 -2.00 7.22 -12.44
N GLU A 273 -0.72 6.98 -12.62
CA GLU A 273 0.16 7.82 -13.43
C GLU A 273 0.54 7.02 -14.67
N THR A 274 0.90 7.72 -15.74
CA THR A 274 1.36 7.13 -16.99
C THR A 274 2.80 7.55 -17.26
N ILE A 275 3.62 6.59 -17.69
CA ILE A 275 4.94 6.83 -18.25
C ILE A 275 4.83 6.61 -19.76
N ILE A 276 5.10 7.65 -20.52
CA ILE A 276 4.97 7.66 -21.97
C ILE A 276 6.36 7.77 -22.58
N THR A 277 6.69 6.88 -23.52
CA THR A 277 7.96 6.92 -24.26
C THR A 277 7.70 7.05 -25.76
N ASN A 278 8.55 7.78 -26.47
CA ASN A 278 8.49 7.88 -27.94
C ASN A 278 9.36 6.84 -28.67
N TYR A 279 9.86 5.87 -27.92
CA TYR A 279 10.62 4.75 -28.43
C TYR A 279 10.05 3.46 -27.82
N PRO A 280 10.13 2.33 -28.55
CA PRO A 280 9.65 1.06 -28.07
C PRO A 280 10.43 0.61 -26.84
N ILE A 281 9.71 0.00 -25.90
CA ILE A 281 10.31 -0.74 -24.80
C ILE A 281 10.25 -2.24 -25.13
N THR A 282 11.26 -2.98 -24.67
CA THR A 282 11.36 -4.42 -24.88
C THR A 282 10.31 -5.18 -24.09
N THR A 283 9.98 -6.41 -24.51
CA THR A 283 9.11 -7.31 -23.77
C THR A 283 9.60 -7.53 -22.33
N ASN A 284 10.91 -7.65 -22.11
CA ASN A 284 11.48 -7.79 -20.77
C ASN A 284 11.25 -6.55 -19.90
N GLN A 285 11.35 -5.34 -20.48
CA GLN A 285 11.02 -4.10 -19.77
C GLN A 285 9.54 -4.03 -19.40
N LEU A 286 8.63 -4.45 -20.30
CA LEU A 286 7.20 -4.54 -20.00
C LEU A 286 6.90 -5.52 -18.86
N LEU A 287 7.53 -6.69 -18.86
CA LEU A 287 7.40 -7.69 -17.79
C LEU A 287 7.89 -7.15 -16.46
N GLU A 288 9.02 -6.44 -16.45
CA GLU A 288 9.57 -5.80 -15.25
C GLU A 288 8.63 -4.71 -14.70
N LEU A 289 8.10 -3.85 -15.56
CA LEU A 289 7.11 -2.83 -15.19
C LEU A 289 5.87 -3.47 -14.58
N ASN A 290 5.38 -4.54 -15.22
CA ASN A 290 4.22 -5.29 -14.76
C ASN A 290 4.44 -5.86 -13.35
N TYR A 291 5.60 -6.48 -13.13
CA TYR A 291 6.03 -7.04 -11.85
C TYR A 291 6.13 -5.97 -10.75
N LEU A 292 6.78 -4.83 -11.02
CA LEU A 292 6.90 -3.75 -10.03
C LEU A 292 5.54 -3.15 -9.67
N SER A 293 4.66 -2.95 -10.67
CA SER A 293 3.31 -2.42 -10.41
C SER A 293 2.50 -3.44 -9.60
N PHE A 294 2.61 -4.74 -9.91
CA PHE A 294 1.94 -5.81 -9.19
C PHE A 294 2.33 -5.79 -7.71
N LYS A 295 3.64 -5.69 -7.40
CA LYS A 295 4.13 -5.62 -6.02
C LYS A 295 3.66 -4.38 -5.26
N LYS A 296 3.52 -3.25 -5.93
CA LYS A 296 3.08 -2.00 -5.32
C LYS A 296 1.60 -2.01 -4.94
N GLU A 297 0.80 -2.79 -5.68
CA GLU A 297 -0.64 -2.93 -5.49
C GLU A 297 -1.04 -3.99 -4.45
N LEU A 298 -0.08 -4.75 -3.91
CA LEU A 298 -0.33 -5.78 -2.90
C LEU A 298 -0.98 -5.22 -1.63
N ARG A 299 -2.04 -5.87 -1.17
CA ARG A 299 -2.74 -5.53 0.06
C ARG A 299 -1.96 -5.99 1.29
N THR A 300 -2.11 -5.25 2.37
CA THR A 300 -1.53 -5.61 3.68
C THR A 300 -2.37 -6.65 4.42
N THR A 301 -3.67 -6.68 4.18
CA THR A 301 -4.62 -7.54 4.90
C THR A 301 -5.88 -7.78 4.08
N THR A 302 -6.52 -8.94 4.29
CA THR A 302 -7.90 -9.21 3.85
C THR A 302 -8.94 -8.99 4.96
N TYR A 303 -8.51 -8.74 6.20
CA TYR A 303 -9.40 -8.60 7.34
C TYR A 303 -10.15 -7.27 7.31
N ASN A 304 -11.47 -7.33 7.52
CA ASN A 304 -12.28 -6.18 7.92
C ASN A 304 -12.52 -6.22 9.45
N LEU A 305 -12.92 -5.11 10.07
CA LEU A 305 -13.11 -5.08 11.53
C LEU A 305 -14.15 -6.09 12.02
N ASN A 306 -15.21 -6.31 11.23
CA ASN A 306 -16.25 -7.30 11.53
C ASN A 306 -15.74 -8.75 11.47
N SER A 307 -14.56 -8.99 10.89
CA SER A 307 -13.95 -10.31 10.80
C SER A 307 -13.11 -10.68 12.01
N TYR A 308 -12.94 -9.79 12.98
CA TYR A 308 -12.22 -10.10 14.21
C TYR A 308 -13.11 -10.90 15.17
N VAL A 309 -14.40 -10.57 15.27
CA VAL A 309 -15.36 -11.22 16.17
C VAL A 309 -16.59 -11.68 15.38
N ASP A 310 -16.92 -12.97 15.47
CA ASP A 310 -18.17 -13.51 14.91
C ASP A 310 -19.29 -13.39 15.95
N TRP A 311 -19.96 -12.22 15.95
CA TRP A 311 -21.03 -11.92 16.88
C TRP A 311 -22.21 -12.88 16.76
N ASN A 312 -22.55 -13.34 15.55
CA ASN A 312 -23.67 -14.26 15.34
C ASN A 312 -23.41 -15.59 16.05
N LYS A 313 -22.20 -16.14 15.92
CA LYS A 313 -21.82 -17.37 16.60
C LYS A 313 -21.81 -17.23 18.12
N ILE A 314 -21.31 -16.10 18.63
CA ILE A 314 -21.30 -15.80 20.07
C ILE A 314 -22.73 -15.69 20.60
N ASN A 315 -23.57 -14.88 19.94
CA ASN A 315 -24.96 -14.67 20.34
C ASN A 315 -25.76 -15.97 20.27
N THR A 316 -25.54 -16.80 19.24
CA THR A 316 -26.18 -18.12 19.14
C THR A 316 -25.78 -18.98 20.35
N PHE A 317 -24.49 -19.08 20.67
CA PHE A 317 -24.03 -19.84 21.83
C PHE A 317 -24.62 -19.35 23.14
N LEU A 318 -24.59 -18.03 23.41
CA LEU A 318 -25.14 -17.46 24.65
C LEU A 318 -26.65 -17.66 24.75
N THR A 319 -27.37 -17.60 23.62
CA THR A 319 -28.81 -17.87 23.57
C THR A 319 -29.11 -19.35 23.82
N THR A 320 -28.32 -20.25 23.21
CA THR A 320 -28.49 -21.71 23.37
C THR A 320 -28.32 -22.16 24.83
N TYR A 321 -27.35 -21.59 25.56
CA TYR A 321 -27.03 -22.01 26.93
C TYR A 321 -27.53 -21.03 28.02
N ASN A 322 -28.52 -20.19 27.73
CA ASN A 322 -28.96 -19.13 28.63
C ASN A 322 -29.46 -19.65 29.99
N VAL A 323 -30.15 -20.79 29.99
CA VAL A 323 -30.68 -21.40 31.22
C VAL A 323 -29.53 -21.91 32.09
N GLU A 324 -28.63 -22.68 31.49
CA GLU A 324 -27.46 -23.27 32.11
C GLU A 324 -26.53 -22.21 32.69
N ILE A 325 -26.34 -21.10 31.96
CA ILE A 325 -25.54 -19.95 32.42
C ILE A 325 -26.16 -19.32 33.67
N LYS A 326 -27.48 -19.12 33.69
CA LYS A 326 -28.19 -18.57 34.85
C LYS A 326 -28.12 -19.49 36.06
N GLU A 327 -28.21 -20.79 35.85
CA GLU A 327 -28.08 -21.78 36.92
C GLU A 327 -26.66 -21.80 37.48
N LEU A 328 -25.64 -21.78 36.63
CA LEU A 328 -24.24 -21.78 37.06
C LEU A 328 -23.85 -20.49 37.80
N ASN A 329 -24.46 -19.35 37.46
CA ASN A 329 -24.29 -18.09 38.20
C ASN A 329 -24.67 -18.21 39.69
N THR A 330 -25.54 -19.16 40.08
CA THR A 330 -25.90 -19.36 41.49
C THR A 330 -24.75 -19.89 42.34
N LEU A 331 -23.70 -20.44 41.72
CA LEU A 331 -22.57 -21.05 42.41
C LEU A 331 -21.56 -20.04 42.95
N PHE A 332 -21.59 -18.77 42.54
CA PHE A 332 -20.75 -17.74 43.15
C PHE A 332 -20.98 -17.68 44.66
N SER A 333 -19.90 -17.74 45.43
CA SER A 333 -19.94 -17.97 46.87
C SER A 333 -18.83 -17.21 47.58
N SER A 334 -19.09 -16.79 48.81
CA SER A 334 -18.12 -16.11 49.68
C SER A 334 -17.16 -17.06 50.40
N SER A 335 -17.51 -18.36 50.45
CA SER A 335 -16.71 -19.39 51.12
C SER A 335 -16.86 -20.76 50.44
N LEU A 336 -15.90 -21.66 50.71
CA LEU A 336 -15.94 -23.04 50.22
C LEU A 336 -17.15 -23.82 50.74
N THR A 337 -17.54 -23.59 51.98
CA THR A 337 -18.70 -24.25 52.60
C THR A 337 -19.99 -23.86 51.88
N GLU A 338 -20.16 -22.57 51.60
CA GLU A 338 -21.31 -22.05 50.85
C GLU A 338 -21.33 -22.62 49.41
N PHE A 339 -20.18 -22.67 48.74
CA PHE A 339 -20.05 -23.27 47.42
C PHE A 339 -20.47 -24.75 47.41
N LYS A 340 -19.97 -25.55 48.36
CA LYS A 340 -20.31 -26.98 48.48
C LYS A 340 -21.82 -27.20 48.70
N SER A 341 -22.47 -26.36 49.51
CA SER A 341 -23.92 -26.42 49.69
C SER A 341 -24.68 -26.05 48.42
N LYS A 342 -24.25 -25.02 47.71
CA LYS A 342 -24.89 -24.55 46.46
C LYS A 342 -24.75 -25.56 45.33
N ILE A 343 -23.56 -26.15 45.15
CA ILE A 343 -23.34 -27.14 44.08
C ILE A 343 -24.10 -28.44 44.35
N ASP A 344 -24.18 -28.89 45.62
CA ASP A 344 -24.99 -30.05 46.01
C ASP A 344 -26.49 -29.79 45.80
N TYR A 345 -26.98 -28.60 46.18
CA TYR A 345 -28.35 -28.19 45.93
C TYR A 345 -28.67 -28.15 44.42
N LEU A 346 -27.77 -27.56 43.62
CA LEU A 346 -27.95 -27.45 42.18
C LEU A 346 -27.95 -28.84 41.53
N PHE A 347 -27.05 -29.73 41.94
CA PHE A 347 -26.97 -31.10 41.43
C PHE A 347 -28.21 -31.94 41.77
N LYS A 348 -28.79 -31.78 42.97
CA LYS A 348 -29.97 -32.55 43.41
C LYS A 348 -31.28 -32.04 42.83
N ASN A 349 -31.42 -30.72 42.65
CA ASN A 349 -32.71 -30.09 42.36
C ASN A 349 -32.85 -29.55 40.93
N LYS A 350 -31.78 -29.57 40.13
CA LYS A 350 -31.77 -29.10 38.74
C LYS A 350 -31.20 -30.16 37.81
N THR A 351 -31.36 -29.97 36.50
CA THR A 351 -30.74 -30.86 35.51
C THR A 351 -29.21 -30.68 35.56
N THR A 352 -28.47 -31.78 35.46
CA THR A 352 -26.99 -31.79 35.42
C THR A 352 -26.42 -31.14 34.16
N GLU A 353 -27.30 -30.74 33.23
CA GLU A 353 -27.01 -30.11 31.95
C GLU A 353 -26.22 -28.81 32.11
N CYS A 354 -26.46 -28.05 33.18
CA CYS A 354 -25.73 -26.81 33.42
C CYS A 354 -24.22 -27.02 33.61
N PHE A 355 -23.80 -28.17 34.15
CA PHE A 355 -22.38 -28.48 34.35
C PHE A 355 -21.66 -28.77 33.03
N CYS A 356 -22.38 -29.11 31.96
CA CYS A 356 -21.79 -29.31 30.63
C CYS A 356 -21.17 -28.02 30.05
N ILE A 357 -21.47 -26.83 30.63
CA ILE A 357 -20.88 -25.57 30.19
C ILE A 357 -19.52 -25.27 30.85
N LEU A 358 -19.19 -25.96 31.95
CA LEU A 358 -17.95 -25.75 32.71
C LEU A 358 -16.67 -25.84 31.84
N PRO A 359 -16.54 -26.78 30.88
CA PRO A 359 -15.39 -26.82 29.98
C PRO A 359 -15.20 -25.54 29.16
N PHE A 360 -16.28 -24.85 28.80
CA PHE A 360 -16.17 -23.61 28.01
C PHE A 360 -15.50 -22.48 28.80
N LEU A 361 -15.59 -22.46 30.13
CA LEU A 361 -14.96 -21.45 30.98
C LEU A 361 -13.42 -21.52 30.93
N ILE A 362 -12.88 -22.72 30.74
CA ILE A 362 -11.44 -22.96 30.59
C ILE A 362 -11.01 -23.09 29.13
N ALA A 363 -11.79 -22.50 28.23
CA ALA A 363 -11.50 -22.48 26.81
C ALA A 363 -11.43 -23.86 26.11
N LYS A 364 -12.02 -24.89 26.71
CA LYS A 364 -12.13 -26.22 26.12
C LYS A 364 -13.45 -26.36 25.36
N LYS A 365 -13.38 -26.75 24.09
CA LYS A 365 -14.58 -27.17 23.34
C LYS A 365 -15.01 -28.55 23.86
N HIS A 366 -16.30 -28.70 24.08
CA HIS A 366 -16.92 -29.95 24.48
C HIS A 366 -18.29 -30.05 23.80
N SER A 367 -18.61 -31.23 23.28
CA SER A 367 -19.94 -31.59 22.84
C SER A 367 -20.47 -32.71 23.75
N GLN A 368 -21.78 -32.79 23.96
CA GLN A 368 -22.39 -33.83 24.80
C GLN A 368 -22.07 -35.26 24.30
N GLN A 369 -21.59 -35.42 23.06
CA GLN A 369 -21.22 -36.69 22.45
C GLN A 369 -19.74 -37.07 22.63
N GLU A 370 -18.89 -36.17 23.11
CA GLU A 370 -17.44 -36.38 23.26
C GLU A 370 -17.05 -36.51 24.74
N GLN A 371 -16.47 -37.64 25.14
CA GLN A 371 -15.99 -37.82 26.51
C GLN A 371 -14.79 -36.91 26.80
N LEU A 372 -14.90 -36.05 27.82
CA LEU A 372 -13.82 -35.16 28.23
C LEU A 372 -12.83 -35.91 29.13
N ILE A 373 -11.55 -35.92 28.72
CA ILE A 373 -10.45 -36.58 29.44
C ILE A 373 -9.36 -35.54 29.72
N PHE A 374 -8.82 -35.55 30.93
CA PHE A 374 -7.67 -34.71 31.32
C PHE A 374 -6.75 -35.46 32.28
N LEU A 375 -5.53 -34.97 32.43
CA LEU A 375 -4.57 -35.50 33.41
C LEU A 375 -4.74 -34.73 34.72
N ASN A 376 -4.89 -35.46 35.82
CA ASN A 376 -4.88 -34.85 37.14
C ASN A 376 -3.47 -34.44 37.57
N LYS A 377 -3.35 -33.85 38.76
CA LYS A 377 -2.05 -33.46 39.36
C LYS A 377 -1.06 -34.61 39.53
N GLU A 378 -1.55 -35.86 39.53
CA GLU A 378 -0.75 -37.09 39.64
C GLU A 378 -0.46 -37.74 38.27
N ASN A 379 -0.74 -37.03 37.15
CA ASN A 379 -0.61 -37.53 35.78
C ASN A 379 -1.48 -38.75 35.44
N GLN A 380 -2.60 -38.92 36.12
CA GLN A 380 -3.58 -39.97 35.82
C GLN A 380 -4.67 -39.43 34.89
N GLU A 381 -5.08 -40.25 33.91
CA GLU A 381 -6.21 -39.92 33.04
C GLU A 381 -7.53 -40.01 33.81
N ILE A 382 -8.20 -38.86 33.93
CA ILE A 382 -9.53 -38.75 34.50
C ILE A 382 -10.54 -38.50 33.37
N LYS A 383 -11.57 -39.34 33.34
CA LYS A 383 -12.76 -39.13 32.52
C LYS A 383 -13.78 -38.33 33.31
N ILE A 384 -14.22 -37.20 32.78
CA ILE A 384 -15.25 -36.39 33.40
C ILE A 384 -16.62 -37.01 33.17
N ASP A 385 -17.39 -37.07 34.25
CA ASP A 385 -18.79 -37.46 34.26
C ASP A 385 -19.62 -36.36 34.92
N PHE A 386 -20.28 -35.54 34.11
CA PHE A 386 -21.16 -34.47 34.60
C PHE A 386 -22.44 -34.99 35.25
N THR A 387 -22.66 -36.31 35.30
CA THR A 387 -23.73 -36.94 36.09
C THR A 387 -23.27 -37.37 37.48
N CYS A 388 -22.01 -37.12 37.84
CA CYS A 388 -21.44 -37.44 39.14
C CYS A 388 -20.96 -36.17 39.88
N LEU A 389 -21.54 -35.87 41.04
CA LEU A 389 -21.20 -34.68 41.84
C LEU A 389 -19.70 -34.61 42.20
N THR A 390 -19.10 -35.75 42.57
CA THR A 390 -17.67 -35.82 42.88
C THR A 390 -16.82 -35.50 41.66
N SER A 391 -17.21 -35.99 40.47
CA SER A 391 -16.49 -35.70 39.22
C SER A 391 -16.59 -34.21 38.85
N ILE A 392 -17.77 -33.60 39.02
CA ILE A 392 -17.97 -32.16 38.80
C ILE A 392 -17.10 -31.35 39.78
N PHE A 393 -17.13 -31.68 41.07
CA PHE A 393 -16.35 -30.95 42.07
C PHE A 393 -14.86 -31.04 41.77
N ASN A 394 -14.34 -32.23 41.47
CA ASN A 394 -12.95 -32.43 41.09
C ASN A 394 -12.59 -31.62 39.84
N PHE A 395 -13.46 -31.58 38.82
CA PHE A 395 -13.24 -30.73 37.65
C PHE A 395 -13.10 -29.25 38.03
N VAL A 396 -14.03 -28.72 38.83
CA VAL A 396 -14.05 -27.31 39.20
C VAL A 396 -12.84 -26.94 40.08
N GLU A 397 -12.39 -27.85 40.93
CA GLU A 397 -11.19 -27.67 41.76
C GLU A 397 -9.90 -27.75 40.93
N GLU A 398 -9.71 -28.82 40.15
CA GLU A 398 -8.48 -29.06 39.38
C GLU A 398 -8.29 -28.08 38.22
N SER A 399 -9.38 -27.62 37.62
CA SER A 399 -9.36 -26.56 36.59
C SER A 399 -9.05 -25.17 37.15
N GLY A 400 -9.07 -25.00 38.48
CA GLY A 400 -8.91 -23.72 39.16
C GLY A 400 -10.13 -22.82 39.12
N LEU A 401 -11.26 -23.28 38.57
CA LEU A 401 -12.52 -22.53 38.53
C LEU A 401 -13.07 -22.24 39.93
N LEU A 402 -12.89 -23.15 40.88
CA LEU A 402 -13.31 -22.97 42.27
C LEU A 402 -12.73 -21.68 42.87
N GLN A 403 -11.40 -21.60 42.92
CA GLN A 403 -10.69 -20.50 43.59
C GLN A 403 -10.72 -19.22 42.76
N ASN A 404 -10.54 -19.31 41.44
CA ASN A 404 -10.31 -18.13 40.61
C ASN A 404 -11.60 -17.53 40.05
N ILE A 405 -12.69 -18.29 39.97
CA ILE A 405 -13.97 -17.84 39.44
C ILE A 405 -15.03 -17.83 40.55
N PHE A 406 -15.44 -18.99 41.07
CA PHE A 406 -16.63 -19.09 41.92
C PHE A 406 -16.45 -18.50 43.33
N LEU A 407 -15.23 -18.51 43.87
CA LEU A 407 -14.88 -17.90 45.15
C LEU A 407 -14.22 -16.51 45.00
N ASN A 408 -14.12 -15.99 43.77
CA ASN A 408 -13.47 -14.72 43.53
C ASN A 408 -14.44 -13.56 43.74
N PRO A 409 -14.21 -12.67 44.72
CA PRO A 409 -15.15 -11.58 45.04
C PRO A 409 -15.26 -10.52 43.94
N MET A 410 -14.33 -10.48 42.98
CA MET A 410 -14.35 -9.56 41.84
C MET A 410 -15.21 -10.07 40.68
N LEU A 411 -15.70 -11.31 40.74
CA LEU A 411 -16.47 -11.95 39.67
C LEU A 411 -17.84 -12.39 40.18
N ASN A 412 -18.88 -12.13 39.39
CA ASN A 412 -20.25 -12.50 39.74
C ASN A 412 -21.13 -12.84 38.51
N ASN A 413 -20.52 -12.93 37.32
CA ASN A 413 -21.26 -13.11 36.07
C ASN A 413 -20.52 -14.05 35.10
N ILE A 414 -21.01 -15.29 35.03
CA ILE A 414 -20.58 -16.34 34.10
C ILE A 414 -20.82 -15.94 32.64
N GLU A 415 -21.90 -15.23 32.34
CA GLU A 415 -22.20 -14.77 30.97
C GLU A 415 -21.11 -13.83 30.44
N SER A 416 -20.71 -12.84 31.25
CA SER A 416 -19.62 -11.92 30.91
C SER A 416 -18.28 -12.64 30.75
N LEU A 417 -18.01 -13.64 31.60
CA LEU A 417 -16.81 -14.46 31.50
C LEU A 417 -16.81 -15.30 30.22
N LEU A 418 -17.92 -15.98 29.91
CA LEU A 418 -18.09 -16.76 28.68
C LEU A 418 -18.04 -15.86 27.44
N LEU A 419 -18.60 -14.65 27.50
CA LEU A 419 -18.45 -13.67 26.42
C LEU A 419 -16.98 -13.34 26.19
N GLY A 420 -16.22 -13.01 27.25
CA GLY A 420 -14.78 -12.75 27.17
C GLY A 420 -14.00 -13.96 26.64
N VAL A 421 -14.27 -15.15 27.15
CA VAL A 421 -13.65 -16.40 26.70
C VAL A 421 -14.01 -16.71 25.25
N LYS A 422 -15.26 -16.50 24.82
CA LYS A 422 -15.68 -16.70 23.43
C LYS A 422 -15.08 -15.65 22.50
N ILE A 423 -14.93 -14.39 22.90
CA ILE A 423 -14.19 -13.39 22.13
C ILE A 423 -12.71 -13.84 22.01
N GLY A 424 -12.10 -14.27 23.11
CA GLY A 424 -10.69 -14.71 23.16
C GLY A 424 -10.39 -16.02 22.43
N LEU A 425 -11.32 -16.99 22.45
CA LEU A 425 -11.30 -18.26 21.70
C LEU A 425 -11.80 -18.15 20.27
N ASN A 426 -12.38 -17.01 19.94
CA ASN A 426 -12.69 -16.62 18.59
C ASN A 426 -11.63 -15.64 18.06
N PRO A 427 -10.31 -15.89 18.19
CA PRO A 427 -9.44 -15.24 17.28
C PRO A 427 -9.73 -15.94 15.96
N ASN A 428 -10.47 -15.24 15.12
CA ASN A 428 -10.66 -15.58 13.73
C ASN A 428 -9.33 -15.87 12.99
N MET A 429 -8.17 -15.67 13.62
CA MET A 429 -6.81 -16.08 13.27
C MET A 429 -6.57 -17.61 13.19
N ASN A 430 -7.48 -18.40 12.63
CA ASN A 430 -7.16 -19.78 12.26
C ASN A 430 -6.23 -19.80 11.03
N LYS A 431 -5.29 -20.77 10.96
CA LYS A 431 -4.30 -20.95 9.88
C LYS A 431 -4.87 -20.89 8.44
N ASN A 432 -6.17 -21.10 8.26
CA ASN A 432 -6.86 -21.11 6.97
C ASN A 432 -7.86 -19.94 6.75
N LYS A 433 -8.02 -18.97 7.69
CA LYS A 433 -9.00 -17.89 7.51
C LYS A 433 -8.62 -16.92 6.40
N THR A 434 -7.34 -16.61 6.24
CA THR A 434 -6.89 -15.67 5.21
C THR A 434 -7.28 -16.16 3.80
N GLY A 435 -7.21 -17.48 3.56
CA GLY A 435 -7.73 -18.11 2.34
C GLY A 435 -9.25 -18.01 2.22
N LYS A 436 -10.01 -18.33 3.28
CA LYS A 436 -11.48 -18.16 3.26
C LYS A 436 -11.92 -16.72 3.01
N MET A 437 -11.21 -15.75 3.58
CA MET A 437 -11.49 -14.33 3.37
C MET A 437 -11.14 -13.90 1.95
N MET A 438 -10.04 -14.42 1.40
CA MET A 438 -9.70 -14.24 -0.01
C MET A 438 -10.85 -14.73 -0.90
N MET A 439 -11.31 -15.96 -0.70
CA MET A 439 -12.46 -16.52 -1.43
C MET A 439 -13.71 -15.64 -1.25
N PHE A 440 -14.02 -15.18 -0.04
CA PHE A 440 -15.16 -14.29 0.20
C PHE A 440 -15.06 -12.98 -0.62
N ILE A 441 -13.88 -12.34 -0.64
CA ILE A 441 -13.66 -11.12 -1.44
C ILE A 441 -13.87 -11.40 -2.93
N ILE A 442 -13.36 -12.52 -3.45
CA ILE A 442 -13.54 -12.90 -4.86
C ILE A 442 -15.01 -13.17 -5.17
N ALA A 443 -15.72 -13.90 -4.29
CA ALA A 443 -17.15 -14.14 -4.41
C ALA A 443 -17.95 -12.83 -4.47
N GLU A 444 -17.65 -11.86 -3.60
CA GLU A 444 -18.31 -10.56 -3.62
C GLU A 444 -18.02 -9.76 -4.91
N ILE A 445 -16.80 -9.84 -5.44
CA ILE A 445 -16.48 -9.24 -6.75
C ILE A 445 -17.32 -9.86 -7.86
N LEU A 446 -17.43 -11.19 -7.91
CA LEU A 446 -18.24 -11.89 -8.91
C LEU A 446 -19.74 -11.56 -8.77
N LYS A 447 -20.29 -11.64 -7.54
CA LYS A 447 -21.70 -11.30 -7.25
C LYS A 447 -22.05 -9.87 -7.63
N LYS A 448 -21.22 -8.90 -7.24
CA LYS A 448 -21.44 -7.47 -7.56
C LYS A 448 -21.49 -7.21 -9.06
N ASN A 449 -20.86 -8.07 -9.86
CA ASN A 449 -20.87 -7.99 -11.32
C ASN A 449 -21.91 -8.90 -11.99
N ASN A 450 -22.79 -9.57 -11.20
CA ASN A 450 -23.81 -10.51 -11.65
C ASN A 450 -23.24 -11.72 -12.42
N ILE A 451 -22.11 -12.26 -11.95
CA ILE A 451 -21.50 -13.48 -12.51
C ILE A 451 -21.88 -14.65 -11.60
N GLU A 452 -22.57 -15.64 -12.16
CA GLU A 452 -22.83 -16.90 -11.48
C GLU A 452 -21.57 -17.77 -11.43
N PHE A 453 -21.34 -18.41 -10.29
CA PHE A 453 -20.17 -19.25 -10.07
C PHE A 453 -20.50 -20.45 -9.18
N LYS A 454 -19.69 -21.50 -9.32
CA LYS A 454 -19.64 -22.64 -8.39
C LYS A 454 -18.34 -22.58 -7.60
N THR A 455 -18.36 -23.06 -6.36
CA THR A 455 -17.18 -23.09 -5.49
C THR A 455 -16.72 -24.51 -5.20
N GLU A 456 -15.42 -24.70 -4.99
CA GLU A 456 -14.82 -25.98 -4.59
C GLU A 456 -15.15 -27.15 -5.54
N VAL A 457 -15.15 -26.90 -6.85
CA VAL A 457 -15.52 -27.86 -7.90
C VAL A 457 -14.34 -28.79 -8.19
N THR A 458 -14.55 -30.11 -8.24
CA THR A 458 -13.46 -31.04 -8.58
C THR A 458 -13.11 -30.95 -10.06
N LEU A 459 -11.82 -31.09 -10.40
CA LEU A 459 -11.40 -31.11 -11.82
C LEU A 459 -12.14 -32.19 -12.63
N LYS A 460 -12.45 -33.34 -12.03
CA LYS A 460 -13.23 -34.41 -12.68
C LYS A 460 -14.64 -33.98 -13.10
N GLU A 461 -15.25 -33.04 -12.39
CA GLU A 461 -16.57 -32.49 -12.77
C GLU A 461 -16.47 -31.51 -13.95
N ILE A 462 -15.28 -30.97 -14.22
CA ILE A 462 -15.04 -29.97 -15.27
C ILE A 462 -14.53 -30.63 -16.56
N PHE A 463 -13.76 -31.71 -16.43
CA PHE A 463 -13.11 -32.42 -17.54
C PHE A 463 -13.72 -33.81 -17.73
N SER A 464 -14.26 -34.05 -18.93
CA SER A 464 -14.90 -35.30 -19.34
C SER A 464 -13.86 -36.44 -19.53
N ASN A 465 -13.43 -37.04 -18.42
CA ASN A 465 -12.62 -38.28 -18.31
C ASN A 465 -11.12 -38.25 -18.70
N ALA A 466 -10.32 -38.81 -17.78
CA ALA A 466 -8.95 -39.32 -17.87
C ALA A 466 -7.74 -38.38 -18.09
N GLU A 467 -7.91 -37.11 -18.44
CA GLU A 467 -6.73 -36.26 -18.80
C GLU A 467 -6.01 -35.62 -17.59
N LEU A 468 -6.68 -35.50 -16.45
CA LEU A 468 -6.11 -34.96 -15.21
C LEU A 468 -6.24 -36.00 -14.08
N LYS A 469 -5.12 -36.62 -13.69
CA LYS A 469 -5.06 -37.55 -12.53
C LYS A 469 -5.25 -36.83 -11.17
N GLU A 470 -5.35 -35.51 -11.16
CA GLU A 470 -5.47 -34.71 -9.94
C GLU A 470 -6.89 -34.74 -9.37
N THR A 471 -7.00 -35.03 -8.07
CA THR A 471 -8.25 -34.90 -7.28
C THR A 471 -8.49 -33.48 -6.78
N LYS A 472 -7.78 -32.51 -7.35
CA LYS A 472 -7.80 -31.14 -6.88
C LYS A 472 -9.19 -30.51 -7.08
N LYS A 473 -9.62 -29.75 -6.07
CA LYS A 473 -10.76 -28.85 -6.15
C LYS A 473 -10.29 -27.46 -6.54
N ILE A 474 -11.00 -26.87 -7.51
CA ILE A 474 -10.83 -25.48 -7.94
C ILE A 474 -11.71 -24.59 -7.08
N ASP A 475 -11.15 -23.50 -6.57
CA ASP A 475 -11.85 -22.58 -5.66
C ASP A 475 -13.13 -22.03 -6.30
N PHE A 476 -13.06 -21.59 -7.56
CA PHE A 476 -14.19 -21.04 -8.31
C PHE A 476 -14.23 -21.50 -9.77
N VAL A 477 -15.42 -21.84 -10.26
CA VAL A 477 -15.68 -22.07 -11.68
C VAL A 477 -16.84 -21.21 -12.12
N PHE A 478 -16.64 -20.41 -13.17
CA PHE A 478 -17.66 -19.54 -13.73
C PHE A 478 -17.52 -19.41 -15.24
N LYS A 479 -18.55 -18.90 -15.90
CA LYS A 479 -18.57 -18.75 -17.36
C LYS A 479 -18.81 -17.30 -17.73
N ILE A 480 -18.02 -16.79 -18.68
CA ILE A 480 -18.28 -15.51 -19.34
C ILE A 480 -18.32 -15.80 -20.84
N GLN A 481 -19.44 -15.47 -21.49
CA GLN A 481 -19.71 -15.83 -22.90
C GLN A 481 -19.56 -17.35 -23.14
N LYS A 482 -18.59 -17.76 -23.97
CA LYS A 482 -18.32 -19.16 -24.30
C LYS A 482 -17.15 -19.76 -23.52
N THR A 483 -16.42 -18.94 -22.76
CA THR A 483 -15.22 -19.35 -22.02
C THR A 483 -15.56 -19.72 -20.58
N ILE A 484 -15.06 -20.87 -20.15
CA ILE A 484 -15.15 -21.34 -18.76
C ILE A 484 -13.85 -20.96 -18.04
N PHE A 485 -13.99 -20.21 -16.95
CA PHE A 485 -12.86 -19.79 -16.12
C PHE A 485 -12.72 -20.70 -14.91
N LEU A 486 -11.52 -21.22 -14.71
CA LEU A 486 -11.12 -21.98 -13.53
C LEU A 486 -10.23 -21.07 -12.69
N LEU A 487 -10.69 -20.67 -11.52
CA LEU A 487 -10.03 -19.66 -10.69
C LEU A 487 -9.57 -20.25 -9.37
N GLU A 488 -8.32 -19.95 -9.03
CA GLU A 488 -7.70 -20.24 -7.74
C GLU A 488 -7.25 -18.96 -7.08
N CYS A 489 -7.34 -18.89 -5.75
CA CYS A 489 -7.01 -17.69 -5.01
C CYS A 489 -6.22 -17.93 -3.72
N SER A 490 -5.18 -17.14 -3.53
CA SER A 490 -4.26 -17.27 -2.39
C SER A 490 -3.91 -15.90 -1.81
N PHE A 491 -3.80 -15.85 -0.49
CA PHE A 491 -3.36 -14.65 0.21
C PHE A 491 -2.27 -14.97 1.22
N PHE A 492 -1.14 -14.27 1.10
CA PHE A 492 0.04 -14.51 1.94
C PHE A 492 0.37 -13.31 2.81
N ASN A 493 0.17 -13.46 4.13
CA ASN A 493 0.56 -12.44 5.12
C ASN A 493 2.07 -12.43 5.40
N VAL A 494 2.72 -13.60 5.26
CA VAL A 494 4.13 -13.80 5.58
C VAL A 494 4.80 -14.54 4.43
N ALA A 495 6.05 -14.22 4.18
CA ALA A 495 6.87 -14.93 3.20
C ALA A 495 7.18 -16.36 3.65
N GLY A 496 7.35 -17.29 2.72
CA GLY A 496 7.74 -18.65 3.06
C GLY A 496 7.78 -19.59 1.86
N SER A 497 8.35 -20.78 2.06
CA SER A 497 8.51 -21.81 1.02
C SER A 497 7.19 -22.26 0.39
N LYS A 498 6.08 -22.18 1.15
CA LYS A 498 4.73 -22.46 0.65
C LYS A 498 4.37 -21.59 -0.56
N ILE A 499 4.80 -20.32 -0.61
CA ILE A 499 4.50 -19.43 -1.73
C ILE A 499 5.13 -19.97 -3.02
N ASN A 500 6.38 -20.44 -2.93
CA ASN A 500 7.13 -20.91 -4.08
C ASN A 500 6.53 -22.19 -4.66
N SER A 501 6.19 -23.16 -3.81
CA SER A 501 5.57 -24.41 -4.25
C SER A 501 4.20 -24.16 -4.88
N GLU A 502 3.45 -23.21 -4.33
CA GLU A 502 2.11 -22.86 -4.81
C GLU A 502 2.17 -22.15 -6.17
N LEU A 503 3.07 -21.18 -6.34
CA LEU A 503 3.32 -20.51 -7.63
C LEU A 503 3.74 -21.52 -8.72
N SER A 504 4.69 -22.40 -8.43
CA SER A 504 5.15 -23.41 -9.39
C SER A 504 4.00 -24.34 -9.80
N ARG A 505 3.24 -24.82 -8.83
CA ARG A 505 2.08 -25.69 -9.08
C ARG A 505 1.07 -25.03 -10.01
N PHE A 506 0.80 -23.74 -9.82
CA PHE A 506 -0.18 -23.03 -10.62
C PHE A 506 0.31 -22.64 -12.01
N VAL A 507 1.62 -22.49 -12.20
CA VAL A 507 2.21 -22.40 -13.54
C VAL A 507 1.96 -23.70 -14.32
N ASP A 508 2.16 -24.86 -13.70
CA ASP A 508 1.96 -26.15 -14.36
C ASP A 508 0.47 -26.45 -14.61
N LEU A 509 -0.41 -26.08 -13.67
CA LEU A 509 -1.85 -26.17 -13.87
C LEU A 509 -2.31 -25.28 -15.03
N ASN A 510 -1.79 -24.05 -15.15
CA ASN A 510 -2.09 -23.16 -16.28
C ASN A 510 -1.70 -23.79 -17.61
N LYS A 511 -0.49 -24.36 -17.73
CA LYS A 511 -0.03 -25.05 -18.95
C LYS A 511 -0.98 -26.18 -19.35
N THR A 512 -1.50 -26.91 -18.36
CA THR A 512 -2.41 -28.03 -18.61
C THR A 512 -3.79 -27.55 -19.08
N ILE A 513 -4.35 -26.53 -18.43
CA ILE A 513 -5.66 -25.96 -18.81
C ILE A 513 -5.60 -25.28 -20.18
N LYS A 514 -4.46 -24.68 -20.55
CA LYS A 514 -4.27 -23.98 -21.83
C LYS A 514 -4.39 -24.90 -23.06
N GLN A 515 -4.39 -26.24 -22.88
CA GLN A 515 -4.63 -27.21 -23.95
C GLN A 515 -6.10 -27.21 -24.41
N PHE A 516 -7.03 -26.68 -23.61
CA PHE A 516 -8.46 -26.68 -23.89
C PHE A 516 -8.92 -25.30 -24.40
N LYS A 517 -9.45 -25.26 -25.62
CA LYS A 517 -9.81 -23.99 -26.29
C LYS A 517 -10.94 -23.20 -25.63
N ASP A 518 -11.81 -23.86 -24.86
CA ASP A 518 -12.97 -23.26 -24.22
C ASP A 518 -12.74 -22.92 -22.74
N LYS A 519 -11.51 -23.09 -22.23
CA LYS A 519 -11.19 -22.95 -20.81
C LYS A 519 -9.96 -22.07 -20.59
N GLU A 520 -10.05 -21.22 -19.58
CA GLU A 520 -8.96 -20.34 -19.17
C GLU A 520 -8.72 -20.47 -17.66
N PHE A 521 -7.45 -20.43 -17.25
CA PHE A 521 -7.07 -20.49 -15.85
C PHE A 521 -6.78 -19.09 -15.31
N ILE A 522 -7.35 -18.76 -14.15
CA ILE A 522 -7.08 -17.53 -13.42
C ILE A 522 -6.41 -17.89 -12.11
N TYR A 523 -5.30 -17.21 -11.82
CA TYR A 523 -4.69 -17.25 -10.50
C TYR A 523 -4.72 -15.88 -9.85
N ILE A 524 -5.39 -15.78 -8.70
CA ILE A 524 -5.40 -14.55 -7.91
C ILE A 524 -4.50 -14.72 -6.70
N ILE A 525 -3.40 -13.97 -6.67
CA ILE A 525 -2.43 -14.00 -5.59
C ILE A 525 -2.22 -12.59 -5.03
N ASP A 526 -2.33 -12.43 -3.71
CA ASP A 526 -2.18 -11.14 -3.04
C ASP A 526 -1.54 -11.30 -1.66
N GLY A 527 -1.21 -10.19 -1.00
CA GLY A 527 -0.68 -10.16 0.35
C GLY A 527 0.78 -9.74 0.44
N ILE A 528 1.11 -9.12 1.59
CA ILE A 528 2.41 -8.51 1.84
C ILE A 528 3.57 -9.52 1.85
N GLY A 529 3.29 -10.81 2.10
CA GLY A 529 4.27 -11.89 2.08
C GLY A 529 4.94 -12.09 0.73
N LEU A 530 4.35 -11.59 -0.36
CA LEU A 530 4.91 -11.64 -1.70
C LEU A 530 6.00 -10.59 -1.94
N LYS A 531 6.13 -9.57 -1.09
CA LYS A 531 7.10 -8.48 -1.31
C LYS A 531 8.55 -8.95 -1.30
N SER A 532 8.88 -10.00 -0.57
CA SER A 532 10.23 -10.59 -0.53
C SER A 532 10.42 -11.71 -1.56
N ILE A 533 9.35 -12.17 -2.22
CA ILE A 533 9.42 -13.20 -3.26
C ILE A 533 9.63 -12.51 -4.61
N SER A 534 10.70 -12.86 -5.31
CA SER A 534 11.06 -12.25 -6.60
C SER A 534 10.88 -13.24 -7.74
N ASP A 535 11.81 -14.17 -7.93
CA ASP A 535 11.87 -15.00 -9.14
C ASP A 535 10.66 -15.92 -9.34
N PRO A 536 10.12 -16.60 -8.30
CA PRO A 536 8.91 -17.40 -8.46
C PRO A 536 7.69 -16.58 -8.86
N LEU A 537 7.57 -15.35 -8.32
CA LEU A 537 6.45 -14.46 -8.64
C LEU A 537 6.57 -13.93 -10.08
N ARG A 538 7.78 -13.56 -10.51
CA ARG A 538 8.06 -13.18 -11.90
C ARG A 538 7.68 -14.30 -12.87
N THR A 539 8.16 -15.51 -12.58
CA THR A 539 7.86 -16.70 -13.37
C THR A 539 6.35 -16.92 -13.50
N ALA A 540 5.60 -16.79 -12.40
CA ALA A 540 4.15 -16.91 -12.45
C ALA A 540 3.47 -15.81 -13.28
N LEU A 541 3.88 -14.54 -13.13
CA LEU A 541 3.33 -13.43 -13.91
C LEU A 541 3.65 -13.54 -15.41
N GLU A 542 4.76 -14.17 -15.77
CA GLU A 542 5.17 -14.42 -17.16
C GLU A 542 4.45 -15.61 -17.79
N ASN A 543 4.19 -16.66 -17.01
CA ASN A 543 3.69 -17.94 -17.53
C ASN A 543 2.19 -18.17 -17.30
N ILE A 544 1.54 -17.40 -16.42
CA ILE A 544 0.10 -17.46 -16.16
C ILE A 544 -0.56 -16.21 -16.75
N GLU A 545 -1.30 -16.40 -17.84
CA GLU A 545 -1.92 -15.33 -18.63
C GLU A 545 -2.87 -14.46 -17.81
N HIS A 546 -3.61 -15.07 -16.87
CA HIS A 546 -4.52 -14.38 -15.97
C HIS A 546 -4.05 -14.46 -14.52
N CYS A 547 -2.84 -13.94 -14.26
CA CYS A 547 -2.31 -13.77 -12.91
C CYS A 547 -2.61 -12.38 -12.36
N TYR A 548 -3.47 -12.30 -11.35
CA TYR A 548 -3.97 -11.03 -10.80
C TYR A 548 -3.73 -10.91 -9.29
N ASN A 549 -3.61 -9.68 -8.81
CA ASN A 549 -3.95 -9.37 -7.41
C ASN A 549 -5.44 -8.99 -7.35
N ILE A 550 -6.00 -8.77 -6.15
CA ILE A 550 -7.44 -8.52 -6.02
C ILE A 550 -7.88 -7.28 -6.83
N GLN A 551 -7.08 -6.21 -6.80
CA GLN A 551 -7.38 -4.96 -7.51
C GLN A 551 -7.43 -5.17 -9.03
N ARG A 552 -6.46 -5.91 -9.58
CA ARG A 552 -6.39 -6.22 -11.01
C ARG A 552 -7.51 -7.13 -11.46
N PHE A 553 -7.88 -8.10 -10.62
CA PHE A 553 -9.00 -8.98 -10.92
C PHE A 553 -10.33 -8.21 -10.98
N GLU A 554 -10.57 -7.27 -10.07
CA GLU A 554 -11.76 -6.42 -10.12
C GLU A 554 -11.82 -5.60 -11.42
N ASN A 555 -10.67 -5.09 -11.89
CA ASN A 555 -10.57 -4.38 -13.17
C ASN A 555 -10.82 -5.31 -14.38
N PHE A 556 -10.25 -6.52 -14.37
CA PHE A 556 -10.46 -7.53 -15.41
C PHE A 556 -11.95 -7.88 -15.57
N ILE A 557 -12.65 -8.13 -14.45
CA ILE A 557 -14.08 -8.44 -14.47
C ILE A 557 -14.91 -7.28 -15.03
N LYS A 558 -14.61 -6.03 -14.62
CA LYS A 558 -15.27 -4.84 -15.17
C LYS A 558 -15.04 -4.68 -16.67
N PHE A 559 -13.80 -4.89 -17.13
CA PHE A 559 -13.45 -4.77 -18.54
C PHE A 559 -14.14 -5.84 -19.40
N LYS A 560 -14.11 -7.11 -18.98
CA LYS A 560 -14.81 -8.17 -19.71
C LYS A 560 -16.30 -7.91 -19.80
N LYS A 561 -16.92 -7.30 -18.77
CA LYS A 561 -18.33 -6.93 -18.78
C LYS A 561 -18.67 -5.78 -19.73
N ASN A 562 -17.85 -4.73 -19.77
CA ASN A 562 -18.12 -3.57 -20.64
C ASN A 562 -17.91 -3.85 -22.14
N ASN A 563 -17.25 -4.97 -22.46
CA ASN A 563 -17.10 -5.49 -23.82
C ASN A 563 -18.04 -6.69 -24.09
N LEU A 564 -19.06 -6.89 -23.24
CA LEU A 564 -20.28 -7.66 -23.53
C LEU A 564 -21.32 -6.70 -24.14
#